data_AF-A0AAV6DLU5-F1
#
_entry.id   AF-A0AAV6DLU5-F1
#
_cell.length_a   1.000
_cell.length_b   1.000
_cell.length_c   1.000
_cell.angle_alpha   90.00
_cell.angle_beta   90.00
_cell.angle_gamma   90.00
#
_symmetry.space_group_name_H-M   'P 1'
#
loop_
_entity.id
_entity.type
_entity.pdbx_description
1 polymer ?
#
loop_
_entity_poly.entity_id
_entity_poly.type
_entity_poly.pdbx_seq_one_letter_code
_entity_poly.pdbx_strand_id
1 'polypeptide(L)'
;MPNVGRFVTDPRAGASCQITLDSGETIIVNSETGGFKGGLLTIEPSGFMGFRSDRIFACNLDSPQGQAGPAWLNLGAAPGSLAAGPLGAAVEFVKGAGTLTELQTRCAALMSSR
;
A
#
# COMPACT_ATOMS: atom_id res chain seq x y z
N MET A 1 3.97 17.30 3.43
CA MET A 1 3.26 16.37 2.53
C MET A 1 4.26 15.35 2.03
N PRO A 2 4.00 14.05 2.24
CA PRO A 2 4.88 12.97 1.82
C PRO A 2 5.24 13.08 0.34
N ASN A 3 6.51 12.87 0.03
CA ASN A 3 7.02 12.86 -1.33
C ASN A 3 6.76 11.49 -1.96
N VAL A 4 5.90 11.46 -2.98
CA VAL A 4 5.59 10.25 -3.74
C VAL A 4 6.66 10.07 -4.81
N GLY A 5 7.45 9.01 -4.67
CA GLY A 5 8.45 8.60 -5.64
C GLY A 5 7.83 7.95 -6.87
N ARG A 6 8.70 7.35 -7.70
CA ARG A 6 8.28 6.75 -8.96
C ARG A 6 7.47 5.49 -8.73
N PHE A 7 6.36 5.36 -9.46
CA PHE A 7 5.66 4.10 -9.64
C PHE A 7 6.47 3.19 -10.56
N VAL A 8 6.83 2.01 -10.07
CA VAL A 8 7.48 0.96 -10.85
C VAL A 8 6.42 -0.11 -11.11
N THR A 9 6.22 -0.49 -12.36
CA THR A 9 5.27 -1.54 -12.73
C THR A 9 6.03 -2.63 -13.45
N ASP A 10 6.02 -3.83 -12.89
CA ASP A 10 6.58 -5.05 -13.45
C ASP A 10 5.42 -5.99 -13.83
N PRO A 11 5.26 -6.38 -15.10
CA PRO A 11 4.18 -7.28 -15.53
C PRO A 11 4.19 -8.67 -14.89
N ARG A 12 5.31 -9.09 -14.28
CA ARG A 12 5.51 -10.39 -13.63
C ARG A 12 5.49 -10.31 -12.11
N ALA A 13 5.93 -9.20 -11.53
CA ALA A 13 6.02 -9.03 -10.07
C ALA A 13 4.91 -8.13 -9.50
N GLY A 14 4.22 -7.35 -10.32
CA GLY A 14 3.22 -6.37 -9.92
C GLY A 14 3.76 -4.94 -9.90
N ALA A 15 3.10 -4.07 -9.14
CA ALA A 15 3.43 -2.65 -9.12
C ALA A 15 3.90 -2.22 -7.73
N SER A 16 4.87 -1.32 -7.66
CA SER A 16 5.39 -0.75 -6.43
C SER A 16 5.55 0.77 -6.51
N CYS A 17 5.50 1.43 -5.36
CA CYS A 17 5.72 2.86 -5.23
C CYS A 17 6.48 3.13 -3.94
N GLN A 18 7.56 3.91 -4.05
CA GLN A 18 8.33 4.38 -2.92
C GLN A 18 7.79 5.75 -2.48
N ILE A 19 7.55 5.95 -1.19
CA ILE A 19 7.04 7.22 -0.64
C ILE A 19 7.93 7.62 0.53
N THR A 20 8.44 8.85 0.51
CA THR A 20 9.15 9.44 1.64
C THR A 20 8.16 10.26 2.47
N LEU A 21 8.00 9.89 3.74
CA LEU A 21 7.13 10.58 4.70
C LEU A 21 7.74 11.95 5.09
N ASP A 22 6.93 12.80 5.71
CA ASP A 22 7.36 14.14 6.14
C ASP A 22 8.45 14.09 7.21
N SER A 23 8.46 13.04 8.01
CA SER A 23 9.50 12.75 9.01
C SER A 23 10.82 12.23 8.41
N GLY A 24 10.86 11.98 7.09
CA GLY A 24 12.06 11.56 6.36
C GLY A 24 12.21 10.04 6.19
N GLU A 25 11.42 9.23 6.89
CA GLU A 25 11.37 7.79 6.63
C GLU A 25 10.82 7.50 5.24
N THR A 26 11.41 6.51 4.58
CA THR A 26 10.93 6.08 3.28
C THR A 26 10.26 4.72 3.42
N ILE A 27 9.08 4.60 2.81
CA ILE A 27 8.29 3.38 2.76
C ILE A 27 8.13 2.91 1.31
N ILE A 28 7.80 1.65 1.16
CA ILE A 28 7.49 0.99 -0.09
C ILE A 28 6.09 0.43 0.03
N VAL A 29 5.25 0.82 -0.94
CA VAL A 29 3.94 0.24 -1.16
C VAL A 29 4.08 -0.72 -2.32
N ASN A 30 3.80 -2.00 -2.11
CA ASN A 30 3.84 -3.02 -3.15
C ASN A 30 2.45 -3.60 -3.36
N SER A 31 2.09 -3.83 -4.61
CA SER A 31 0.88 -4.49 -5.07
C SER A 31 1.30 -5.60 -6.02
N GLU A 32 1.39 -6.83 -5.52
CA GLU A 32 1.63 -8.00 -6.37
C GLU A 32 0.39 -8.28 -7.22
N THR A 33 0.55 -8.42 -8.54
CA THR A 33 -0.53 -8.83 -9.44
C THR A 33 -0.19 -10.20 -10.03
N GLY A 34 -1.02 -11.20 -9.72
CA GLY A 34 -1.13 -12.43 -10.51
C GLY A 34 0.06 -13.41 -10.43
N GLY A 35 -0.03 -14.35 -9.48
CA GLY A 35 0.81 -15.55 -9.36
C GLY A 35 0.28 -16.47 -8.26
N PHE A 36 1.00 -17.55 -7.91
CA PHE A 36 0.63 -18.57 -6.88
C PHE A 36 0.27 -18.01 -5.48
N LYS A 37 0.46 -16.72 -5.22
CA LYS A 37 0.24 -16.04 -3.92
C LYS A 37 -1.00 -15.14 -3.87
N GLY A 38 -1.70 -14.97 -4.99
CA GLY A 38 -2.82 -14.03 -5.09
C GLY A 38 -2.40 -12.56 -5.07
N GLY A 39 -3.33 -11.64 -5.36
CA GLY A 39 -3.08 -10.21 -5.33
C GLY A 39 -2.76 -9.75 -3.90
N LEU A 40 -1.50 -9.46 -3.59
CA LEU A 40 -1.09 -9.05 -2.24
C LEU A 40 -0.69 -7.58 -2.26
N LEU A 41 -1.34 -6.76 -1.44
CA LEU A 41 -0.89 -5.40 -1.14
C LEU A 41 -0.11 -5.39 0.17
N THR A 42 1.09 -4.81 0.17
CA THR A 42 1.91 -4.60 1.37
C THR A 42 2.42 -3.17 1.49
N ILE A 43 2.59 -2.70 2.72
CA ILE A 43 3.28 -1.46 3.06
C ILE A 43 4.41 -1.79 4.03
N GLU A 44 5.64 -1.41 3.68
CA GLU A 44 6.84 -1.72 4.46
C GLU A 44 7.88 -0.58 4.40
N PRO A 45 8.69 -0.36 5.45
CA PRO A 45 9.76 0.63 5.40
C PRO A 45 10.89 0.20 4.45
N SER A 46 11.38 1.13 3.62
CA SER A 46 12.37 0.90 2.56
C SER A 46 13.73 0.39 3.06
N GLY A 47 14.05 0.59 4.33
CA GLY A 47 15.29 0.10 4.94
C GLY A 47 15.28 -1.38 5.31
N PHE A 48 14.13 -2.06 5.23
CA PHE A 48 13.92 -3.41 5.80
C PHE A 48 13.44 -4.40 4.73
N MET A 49 14.20 -4.50 3.64
CA MET A 49 13.92 -5.44 2.55
C MET A 49 14.16 -6.88 3.01
N GLY A 50 13.12 -7.57 3.52
CA GLY A 50 13.07 -9.04 3.45
C GLY A 50 12.58 -9.86 4.65
N PHE A 51 12.28 -9.28 5.81
CA PHE A 51 11.76 -10.06 6.95
C PHE A 51 10.28 -9.75 7.20
N ARG A 52 9.44 -10.81 7.25
CA ARG A 52 7.97 -10.73 7.46
C ARG A 52 7.55 -9.92 8.70
N SER A 53 8.46 -9.66 9.64
CA SER A 53 8.18 -9.05 10.94
C SER A 53 7.99 -7.53 10.92
N ASP A 54 8.46 -6.84 9.87
CA ASP A 54 8.46 -5.36 9.85
C ASP A 54 7.46 -4.76 8.85
N ARG A 55 6.54 -5.60 8.33
CA ARG A 55 5.45 -5.14 7.47
C ARG A 55 4.44 -4.36 8.30
N ILE A 56 4.25 -3.09 7.96
CA ILE A 56 3.25 -2.20 8.58
C ILE A 56 1.85 -2.68 8.23
N PHE A 57 1.67 -3.17 7.01
CA PHE A 57 0.38 -3.63 6.51
C PHE A 57 0.55 -4.71 5.45
N ALA A 58 -0.35 -5.70 5.46
CA ALA A 58 -0.48 -6.69 4.41
C ALA A 58 -1.96 -7.07 4.24
N CYS A 59 -2.45 -7.01 3.00
CA CYS A 59 -3.82 -7.38 2.66
C CYS A 59 -3.84 -8.24 1.40
N ASN A 60 -4.40 -9.44 1.51
CA ASN A 60 -4.67 -10.29 0.36
C ASN A 60 -5.96 -9.81 -0.31
N LEU A 61 -5.83 -9.25 -1.51
CA LEU A 61 -6.89 -8.71 -2.35
C LEU A 61 -7.80 -9.79 -2.94
N ASP A 62 -7.33 -11.04 -3.01
CA ASP A 62 -8.14 -12.18 -3.46
C ASP A 62 -8.93 -12.84 -2.32
N SER A 63 -8.64 -12.49 -1.06
CA SER A 63 -9.44 -13.00 0.05
C SER A 63 -10.81 -12.33 0.09
N PRO A 64 -11.85 -12.97 0.65
CA PRO A 64 -13.14 -12.33 0.87
C PRO A 64 -13.02 -11.01 1.65
N GLN A 65 -12.03 -10.87 2.55
CA GLN A 65 -11.78 -9.61 3.26
C GLN A 65 -11.08 -8.54 2.41
N GLY A 66 -10.26 -8.94 1.43
CA GLY A 66 -9.66 -8.02 0.45
C GLY A 66 -10.66 -7.54 -0.60
N GLN A 67 -11.52 -8.45 -1.06
CA GLN A 67 -12.66 -8.18 -1.94
C GLN A 67 -13.73 -7.35 -1.24
N ALA A 68 -13.98 -7.61 0.05
CA ALA A 68 -14.85 -6.81 0.92
C ALA A 68 -14.13 -5.61 1.56
N GLY A 69 -13.00 -5.15 1.00
CA GLY A 69 -12.31 -3.94 1.41
C GLY A 69 -12.49 -2.75 0.46
N PRO A 70 -13.71 -2.35 0.00
CA PRO A 70 -13.84 -1.44 -1.12
C PRO A 70 -13.87 0.04 -0.70
N ALA A 71 -13.77 0.37 0.59
CA ALA A 71 -13.88 1.75 1.05
C ALA A 71 -12.61 2.57 0.81
N TRP A 72 -11.42 2.00 1.03
CA TRP A 72 -10.15 2.72 0.83
C TRP A 72 -9.55 2.50 -0.56
N LEU A 73 -9.79 1.33 -1.18
CA LEU A 73 -9.35 1.02 -2.56
C LEU A 73 -9.94 1.96 -3.63
N ASN A 74 -11.03 2.65 -3.32
CA ASN A 74 -11.73 3.57 -4.23
C ASN A 74 -11.64 5.04 -3.83
N LEU A 75 -10.93 5.39 -2.73
CA LEU A 75 -10.80 6.78 -2.29
C LEU A 75 -9.86 7.55 -3.23
N GLY A 76 -10.44 8.21 -4.23
CA GLY A 76 -9.78 9.29 -4.98
C GLY A 76 -9.25 8.94 -6.37
N ALA A 77 -9.54 7.76 -6.88
CA ALA A 77 -9.03 7.35 -8.17
C ALA A 77 -9.90 7.76 -9.36
N ALA A 78 -9.31 8.46 -10.32
CA ALA A 78 -9.94 8.66 -11.63
C ALA A 78 -9.95 7.31 -12.40
N PRO A 79 -11.11 6.86 -12.93
CA PRO A 79 -11.19 5.63 -13.73
C PRO A 79 -10.17 5.64 -14.87
N GLY A 80 -9.42 4.54 -15.03
CA GLY A 80 -8.40 4.41 -16.09
C GLY A 80 -7.01 4.97 -15.75
N SER A 81 -6.80 5.52 -14.55
CA SER A 81 -5.47 5.89 -14.05
C SER A 81 -4.81 4.74 -13.28
N LEU A 82 -3.47 4.71 -13.20
CA LEU A 82 -2.75 3.82 -12.27
C LEU A 82 -3.19 4.04 -10.81
N ALA A 83 -3.77 5.22 -10.50
CA ALA A 83 -4.36 5.52 -9.20
C ALA A 83 -5.67 4.74 -8.94
N ALA A 84 -6.35 4.23 -9.98
CA ALA A 84 -7.57 3.39 -9.88
C ALA A 84 -7.31 1.92 -9.60
N GLY A 85 -6.05 1.56 -9.37
CA GLY A 85 -5.68 0.25 -8.86
C GLY A 85 -5.45 0.25 -7.34
N PRO A 86 -5.40 -0.93 -6.72
CA PRO A 86 -5.11 -1.10 -5.29
C PRO A 86 -3.84 -0.39 -4.81
N LEU A 87 -2.82 -0.31 -5.66
CA LEU A 87 -1.60 0.45 -5.37
C LEU A 87 -1.88 1.95 -5.23
N GLY A 88 -2.65 2.53 -6.14
CA GLY A 88 -2.97 3.95 -6.14
C GLY A 88 -3.70 4.42 -4.90
N ALA A 89 -4.73 3.66 -4.51
CA ALA A 89 -5.46 3.88 -3.28
C ALA A 89 -4.58 3.77 -2.03
N ALA A 90 -3.66 2.80 -1.99
CA ALA A 90 -2.70 2.65 -0.91
C ALA A 90 -1.75 3.85 -0.84
N VAL A 91 -1.29 4.36 -1.97
CA VAL A 91 -0.46 5.56 -2.05
C VAL A 91 -1.21 6.79 -1.54
N GLU A 92 -2.46 7.00 -1.94
CA GLU A 92 -3.29 8.11 -1.43
C GLU A 92 -3.56 7.98 0.08
N PHE A 93 -3.80 6.76 0.57
CA PHE A 93 -3.92 6.51 2.00
C PHE A 93 -2.64 6.92 2.73
N VAL A 94 -1.46 6.49 2.26
CA VAL A 94 -0.16 6.84 2.84
C VAL A 94 0.09 8.34 2.82
N LYS A 95 -0.25 9.05 1.74
CA LYS A 95 -0.05 10.51 1.63
C LYS A 95 -0.75 11.30 2.74
N GLY A 96 -1.81 10.74 3.32
CA GLY A 96 -2.48 11.33 4.48
C GLY A 96 -1.75 11.14 5.82
N ALA A 97 -0.62 10.44 5.86
CA ALA A 97 0.18 10.25 7.08
C ALA A 97 1.53 10.98 6.92
N GLY A 98 1.87 11.84 7.87
CA GLY A 98 3.15 12.55 7.89
C GLY A 98 4.29 11.72 8.48
N THR A 99 3.97 10.70 9.30
CA THR A 99 4.96 9.89 10.03
C THR A 99 4.66 8.39 9.98
N LEU A 100 5.68 7.57 10.27
CA LEU A 100 5.54 6.11 10.28
C LEU A 100 4.61 5.62 11.40
N THR A 101 4.66 6.25 12.58
CA THR A 101 3.76 5.94 13.70
C THR A 101 2.31 6.25 13.35
N GLU A 102 2.05 7.40 12.73
CA GLU A 102 0.70 7.77 12.27
C GLU A 102 0.19 6.77 11.22
N LEU A 103 1.05 6.37 10.29
CA LEU A 103 0.71 5.35 9.29
C LEU A 103 0.36 4.01 9.95
N GLN A 104 1.15 3.56 10.93
CA GLN A 104 0.87 2.34 11.71
C GLN A 104 -0.47 2.41 12.44
N THR A 105 -0.77 3.53 13.11
CA THR A 105 -2.07 3.73 13.78
C THR A 105 -3.23 3.66 12.81
N ARG A 106 -3.10 4.29 11.63
CA ARG A 106 -4.14 4.26 10.59
C ARG A 106 -4.32 2.86 10.00
N CYS A 107 -3.24 2.13 9.76
CA CYS A 107 -3.29 0.73 9.31
C CYS A 107 -3.91 -0.20 10.37
N ALA A 108 -3.58 -0.02 11.65
CA ALA A 108 -4.17 -0.78 12.75
C ALA A 108 -5.68 -0.51 12.87
N ALA A 109 -6.11 0.75 12.80
CA ALA A 109 -7.52 1.12 12.80
C ALA A 109 -8.29 0.48 11.62
N LEU A 110 -7.66 0.43 10.43
CA LEU A 110 -8.24 -0.21 9.25
C LEU A 110 -8.46 -1.73 9.45
N MET A 111 -7.56 -2.39 10.17
CA MET A 111 -7.64 -3.82 10.46
C MET A 111 -8.60 -4.14 11.60
N SER A 112 -8.74 -3.23 12.58
CA SER A 112 -9.66 -3.38 13.74
C SER A 112 -11.10 -2.98 13.44
N SER A 113 -11.35 -2.23 12.36
CA SER A 113 -12.71 -1.90 11.88
C SER A 113 -13.37 -3.06 11.12
N ARG A 114 -12.84 -4.28 11.25
CA ARG A 114 -13.33 -5.51 10.61
C ARG A 114 -13.94 -6.45 11.63
#